data_AF-Q8ED14-F1
#
_entry.id   AF-Q8ED14-F1
#
_cell.length_a   1.000
_cell.length_b   1.000
_cell.length_c   1.000
_cell.angle_alpha   90.00
_cell.angle_beta   90.00
_cell.angle_gamma   90.00
#
_symmetry.space_group_name_H-M   'P 1'
#
loop_
_entity.id
_entity.type
_entity.pdbx_description
1 polymer ?
#
loop_
_entity_poly.entity_id
_entity_poly.type
_entity_poly.pdbx_seq_one_letter_code
_entity_poly.pdbx_strand_id
1 'polypeptide(L)'
;MSTAPIFVVCRNSPEVTALLGTNPTRLFPFGQAPQDVVKPYAVWQVIGGSPENYLAGRPDTDAFTLQVDVYADSGSTASAVGDAIRHAIELDAYTTNYNGDDRDKETGNYRHSFDIDWLVTR
;
A
#
# COMPACT_ATOMS: atom_id res chain seq x y z
N MET A 1 -9.93 -9.34 13.01
CA MET A 1 -8.51 -9.51 12.63
C MET A 1 -7.99 -8.10 12.41
N SER A 2 -7.11 -7.61 13.28
CA SER A 2 -6.46 -6.30 13.04
C SER A 2 -5.50 -6.50 11.88
N THR A 3 -5.78 -5.89 10.72
CA THR A 3 -4.85 -5.86 9.58
C THR A 3 -4.04 -4.58 9.65
N ALA A 4 -2.92 -4.53 8.92
CA ALA A 4 -2.14 -3.30 8.74
C ALA A 4 -3.03 -2.11 8.32
N PRO A 5 -3.00 -0.97 9.04
CA PRO A 5 -3.93 0.15 8.86
C PRO A 5 -3.57 1.09 7.69
N ILE A 6 -2.97 0.58 6.60
CA ILE A 6 -2.49 1.40 5.47
C ILE A 6 -3.55 2.36 4.92
N PHE A 7 -4.80 1.90 4.76
CA PHE A 7 -5.87 2.76 4.24
C PHE A 7 -6.15 3.96 5.16
N VAL A 8 -6.15 3.76 6.48
CA VAL A 8 -6.41 4.83 7.45
C VAL A 8 -5.28 5.85 7.42
N VAL A 9 -4.03 5.38 7.43
CA VAL A 9 -2.84 6.25 7.36
C VAL A 9 -2.83 7.06 6.07
N CYS A 10 -3.00 6.41 4.92
CA CYS A 10 -3.01 7.07 3.61
C CYS A 10 -4.19 8.04 3.44
N ARG A 11 -5.39 7.70 3.90
CA ARG A 11 -6.56 8.60 3.83
C ARG A 11 -6.37 9.88 4.63
N ASN A 12 -5.59 9.82 5.71
CA ASN A 12 -5.32 10.96 6.57
C ASN A 12 -4.13 11.81 6.11
N SER A 13 -3.33 11.34 5.13
CA SER A 13 -2.24 12.12 4.53
C SER A 13 -2.77 13.06 3.45
N PRO A 14 -2.56 14.39 3.58
CA PRO A 14 -2.85 15.35 2.53
C PRO A 14 -2.10 15.08 1.23
N GLU A 15 -0.85 14.60 1.32
CA GLU A 15 0.01 14.30 0.17
C GLU A 15 -0.55 13.14 -0.65
N VAL A 16 -1.00 12.08 0.03
CA VAL A 16 -1.62 10.92 -0.64
C VAL A 16 -2.98 11.29 -1.22
N THR A 17 -3.82 11.99 -0.45
CA THR A 17 -5.17 12.36 -0.91
C THR A 17 -5.18 13.41 -2.02
N ALA A 18 -4.14 14.25 -2.14
CA ALA A 18 -3.96 15.14 -3.27
C ALA A 18 -3.80 14.37 -4.60
N LEU A 19 -3.20 13.17 -4.56
CA LEU A 19 -2.97 12.34 -5.74
C LEU A 19 -4.09 11.31 -5.96
N LEU A 20 -4.56 10.67 -4.89
CA LEU A 20 -5.54 9.57 -4.94
C LEU A 20 -6.99 10.02 -4.68
N GLY A 21 -7.22 11.29 -4.38
CA GLY A 21 -8.53 11.85 -4.07
C GLY A 21 -9.01 11.56 -2.64
N THR A 22 -10.14 12.17 -2.29
CA THR A 22 -10.76 12.08 -0.95
C THR A 22 -12.14 11.41 -0.96
N ASN A 23 -12.80 11.29 -2.12
CA ASN A 23 -14.14 10.70 -2.24
C ASN A 23 -14.36 10.00 -3.60
N PRO A 24 -13.93 8.74 -3.77
CA PRO A 24 -13.15 7.94 -2.81
C PRO A 24 -11.65 8.26 -2.88
N THR A 25 -10.91 7.95 -1.81
CA THR A 25 -9.46 7.75 -1.91
C THR A 25 -9.21 6.45 -2.67
N ARG A 26 -8.59 6.56 -3.85
CA ARG A 26 -8.38 5.45 -4.80
C ARG A 26 -7.23 4.53 -4.38
N LEU A 27 -7.35 3.96 -3.18
CA LEU A 27 -6.46 2.97 -2.58
C LEU A 27 -7.30 1.76 -2.17
N PHE A 28 -7.18 0.65 -2.89
CA PHE A 28 -8.11 -0.48 -2.78
C PHE A 28 -7.44 -1.73 -2.18
N PRO A 29 -8.16 -2.51 -1.34
CA PRO A 29 -7.63 -3.73 -0.75
C PRO A 29 -7.64 -4.92 -1.72
N PHE A 30 -7.07 -6.06 -1.28
CA PHE A 30 -7.03 -7.35 -2.00
C PHE A 30 -6.31 -7.32 -3.36
N GLY A 31 -5.43 -6.35 -3.59
CA GLY A 31 -4.67 -6.25 -4.84
C GLY A 31 -5.57 -5.98 -6.06
N GLN A 32 -6.79 -5.50 -5.82
CA GLN A 32 -7.80 -5.34 -6.86
C GLN A 32 -8.51 -3.98 -6.72
N ALA A 33 -8.78 -3.36 -7.86
CA ALA A 33 -9.58 -2.15 -7.96
C ALA A 33 -10.88 -2.47 -8.71
N PRO A 34 -11.99 -1.73 -8.47
CA PRO A 34 -13.17 -1.79 -9.33
C PRO A 34 -12.84 -1.59 -10.81
N GLN A 35 -13.74 -2.02 -11.69
CA GLN A 35 -13.60 -1.73 -13.12
C GLN A 35 -13.68 -0.22 -13.39
N ASP A 36 -12.96 0.25 -14.41
CA ASP A 36 -12.98 1.64 -14.90
C ASP A 36 -12.59 2.70 -13.84
N VAL A 37 -11.73 2.34 -12.91
CA VAL A 37 -11.18 3.27 -11.92
C VAL A 37 -10.30 4.33 -12.58
N VAL A 38 -10.55 5.59 -12.23
CA VAL A 38 -9.79 6.75 -12.69
C VAL A 38 -8.35 6.68 -12.17
N LYS A 39 -7.38 6.90 -13.05
CA LYS A 39 -5.96 6.96 -12.70
C LYS A 39 -5.55 8.34 -12.14
N PRO A 40 -4.52 8.41 -11.29
CA PRO A 40 -3.82 7.27 -10.70
C PRO A 40 -4.65 6.60 -9.58
N TYR A 41 -4.41 5.31 -9.37
CA TYR A 41 -4.94 4.54 -8.24
C TYR A 41 -3.89 3.57 -7.71
N ALA A 42 -4.08 3.08 -6.49
CA ALA A 42 -3.23 2.07 -5.89
C ALA A 42 -4.08 0.91 -5.36
N VAL A 43 -3.48 -0.27 -5.31
CA VAL A 43 -4.03 -1.45 -4.66
C VAL A 43 -3.02 -1.99 -3.65
N TRP A 44 -3.50 -2.69 -2.63
CA TRP A 44 -2.65 -3.34 -1.66
C TRP A 44 -3.21 -4.70 -1.26
N GLN A 45 -2.33 -5.62 -0.87
CA GLN A 45 -2.69 -6.96 -0.41
C GLN A 45 -1.71 -7.44 0.66
N VAL A 46 -2.20 -8.26 1.59
CA VAL A 46 -1.33 -8.96 2.55
C VAL A 46 -0.67 -10.13 1.82
N ILE A 47 0.65 -10.12 1.69
CA ILE A 47 1.42 -11.19 1.06
C ILE A 47 2.15 -12.08 2.08
N GLY A 48 2.18 -11.66 3.34
CA GLY A 48 2.80 -12.40 4.42
C GLY A 48 2.49 -11.80 5.78
N GLY A 49 2.93 -12.49 6.82
CA GLY A 49 2.80 -12.04 8.20
C GLY A 49 2.82 -13.17 9.21
N SER A 50 3.03 -12.82 10.47
CA SER A 50 3.05 -13.74 11.60
C SER A 50 2.85 -12.99 12.91
N PRO A 51 2.18 -13.58 13.92
CA PRO A 51 2.25 -13.09 15.27
C PRO A 51 3.70 -13.08 15.79
N GLU A 52 4.04 -12.10 16.62
CA GLU A 52 5.34 -12.07 17.30
C GLU A 52 5.53 -13.27 18.24
N ASN A 53 6.77 -13.75 18.36
CA ASN A 53 7.07 -14.95 19.15
C ASN A 53 7.37 -14.61 20.62
N TYR A 54 6.45 -14.98 21.52
CA TYR A 54 6.55 -14.69 22.95
C TYR A 54 6.93 -15.96 23.72
N LEU A 55 7.88 -15.86 24.67
CA LEU A 55 8.27 -16.99 25.52
C LEU A 55 7.15 -17.44 26.47
N ALA A 56 6.23 -16.54 26.81
CA ALA A 56 5.05 -16.82 27.64
C ALA A 56 3.92 -15.83 27.32
N GLY A 57 2.68 -16.27 27.55
CA GLY A 57 1.49 -15.45 27.29
C GLY A 57 1.00 -15.53 25.86
N ARG A 58 -0.01 -14.72 25.54
CA ARG A 58 -0.56 -14.60 24.18
C ARG A 58 0.15 -13.43 23.48
N PRO A 59 0.69 -13.62 22.26
CA PRO A 59 1.19 -12.50 21.48
C PRO A 59 0.12 -11.44 21.27
N ASP A 60 0.47 -10.20 21.57
CA ASP A 60 -0.37 -9.03 21.37
C ASP A 60 0.00 -8.26 20.09
N THR A 61 1.07 -8.65 19.40
CA THR A 61 1.58 -7.95 18.22
C THR A 61 1.66 -8.91 17.04
N ASP A 62 1.19 -8.46 15.89
CA ASP A 62 1.23 -9.16 14.61
C ASP A 62 2.08 -8.40 13.59
N ALA A 63 2.98 -9.12 12.93
CA ALA A 63 3.70 -8.62 11.77
C ALA A 63 2.89 -8.88 10.49
N PHE A 64 2.83 -7.89 9.60
CA PHE A 64 2.22 -8.01 8.27
C PHE A 64 3.15 -7.49 7.20
N THR A 65 3.28 -8.23 6.11
CA THR A 65 3.91 -7.75 4.87
C THR A 65 2.82 -7.44 3.87
N LEU A 66 2.75 -6.18 3.43
CA LEU A 66 1.85 -5.74 2.38
C LEU A 66 2.63 -5.55 1.09
N GLN A 67 2.08 -6.01 -0.03
CA GLN A 67 2.48 -5.53 -1.35
C GLN A 67 1.57 -4.37 -1.75
N VAL A 68 2.15 -3.28 -2.24
CA VAL A 68 1.45 -2.12 -2.80
C VAL A 68 1.80 -2.00 -4.28
N ASP A 69 0.77 -1.91 -5.13
CA ASP A 69 0.91 -1.67 -6.56
C ASP A 69 0.17 -0.38 -6.93
N VAL A 70 0.89 0.56 -7.55
CA VAL A 70 0.36 1.83 -8.03
C VAL A 70 0.23 1.78 -9.55
N TYR A 71 -0.91 2.19 -10.08
CA TYR A 71 -1.20 2.26 -11.50
C TYR A 71 -1.46 3.71 -11.96
N ALA A 72 -0.76 4.13 -13.02
CA ALA A 72 -0.90 5.47 -13.59
C ALA A 72 -0.65 5.51 -15.11
N ASP A 73 -0.99 6.64 -15.74
CA ASP A 73 -0.75 6.89 -17.18
C ASP A 73 0.71 7.26 -17.49
N SER A 74 1.52 7.54 -16.47
CA SER A 74 2.96 7.79 -16.62
C SER A 74 3.74 7.20 -15.45
N GLY A 75 4.98 6.79 -15.72
CA GLY A 75 5.88 6.26 -14.68
C GLY A 75 6.14 7.28 -13.57
N SER A 76 6.35 8.55 -13.92
CA SER A 76 6.57 9.61 -12.92
C SER A 76 5.38 9.81 -11.98
N THR A 77 4.15 9.68 -12.48
CA THR A 77 2.95 9.74 -11.62
C THR A 77 2.85 8.51 -10.73
N ALA A 78 3.18 7.31 -11.25
CA ALA A 78 3.19 6.09 -10.45
C ALA A 78 4.23 6.18 -9.30
N SER A 79 5.45 6.64 -9.59
CA SER A 79 6.49 6.86 -8.59
C SER A 79 6.08 7.92 -7.56
N ALA A 80 5.52 9.06 -7.98
CA ALA A 80 5.10 10.12 -7.07
C ALA A 80 4.02 9.66 -6.08
N VAL A 81 3.07 8.83 -6.52
CA VAL A 81 2.08 8.22 -5.63
C VAL A 81 2.73 7.21 -4.70
N GLY A 82 3.64 6.37 -5.20
CA GLY A 82 4.42 5.43 -4.37
C GLY A 82 5.16 6.15 -3.26
N ASP A 83 5.89 7.22 -3.60
CA ASP A 83 6.63 8.05 -2.63
C ASP A 83 5.71 8.71 -1.61
N ALA A 84 4.55 9.24 -2.04
CA ALA A 84 3.58 9.80 -1.10
C ALA A 84 3.04 8.75 -0.12
N ILE A 85 2.76 7.52 -0.60
CA ILE A 85 2.32 6.41 0.25
C ILE A 85 3.43 6.03 1.23
N ARG A 86 4.68 5.85 0.76
CA ARG A 86 5.82 5.52 1.62
C ARG A 86 6.03 6.58 2.69
N HIS A 87 6.04 7.86 2.31
CA HIS A 87 6.19 8.96 3.25
C HIS A 87 5.09 8.97 4.32
N ALA A 88 3.84 8.70 3.93
CA ALA A 88 2.73 8.67 4.86
C ALA A 88 2.84 7.53 5.89
N ILE A 89 3.42 6.38 5.53
CA ILE A 89 3.50 5.19 6.40
C ILE A 89 4.77 5.11 7.24
N GLU A 90 5.81 5.90 6.95
CA GLU A 90 7.16 5.77 7.54
C GLU A 90 7.23 5.92 9.08
N LEU A 91 6.18 6.43 9.73
CA LEU A 91 6.07 6.50 11.19
C LEU A 91 5.43 5.25 11.83
N ASP A 92 4.75 4.42 11.04
CA ASP A 92 4.01 3.24 11.50
C ASP A 92 4.56 1.93 10.90
N ALA A 93 5.31 2.02 9.80
CA ALA A 93 5.79 0.90 8.99
C ALA A 93 7.00 1.29 8.15
N TYR A 94 7.62 0.32 7.47
CA TYR A 94 8.79 0.56 6.63
C TYR A 94 8.77 -0.24 5.33
N THR A 95 9.33 0.34 4.27
CA THR A 95 9.50 -0.34 2.97
C THR A 95 10.59 -1.40 3.07
N THR A 96 10.32 -2.61 2.60
CA THR A 96 11.26 -3.74 2.65
C THR A 96 11.77 -4.17 1.30
N ASN A 97 11.03 -3.89 0.22
CA ASN A 97 11.40 -4.29 -1.12
C ASN A 97 10.83 -3.35 -2.18
N TYR A 98 11.53 -3.23 -3.30
CA TYR A 98 11.01 -2.61 -4.52
C TYR A 98 10.87 -3.71 -5.57
N ASN A 99 9.64 -4.07 -5.92
CA ASN A 99 9.31 -5.23 -6.75
C ASN A 99 9.62 -5.01 -8.25
N GLY A 100 10.06 -3.81 -8.60
CA GLY A 100 10.36 -3.38 -9.97
C GLY A 100 9.18 -2.66 -10.62
N ASP A 101 9.53 -1.70 -11.47
CA ASP A 101 8.55 -1.00 -12.29
C ASP A 101 8.20 -1.86 -13.52
N ASP A 102 6.93 -1.85 -13.90
CA ASP A 102 6.44 -2.55 -15.07
C ASP A 102 5.50 -1.65 -15.89
N ARG A 103 5.27 -2.02 -17.14
CA ARG A 103 4.23 -1.42 -17.96
C ARG A 103 3.39 -2.51 -18.59
N ASP A 104 2.13 -2.56 -18.16
CA ASP A 104 1.18 -3.52 -18.68
C ASP A 104 0.98 -3.28 -20.19
N LYS A 105 1.13 -4.36 -20.98
CA LYS A 105 1.14 -4.27 -22.46
C LYS A 105 -0.25 -4.11 -23.07
N GLU A 106 -1.30 -4.50 -22.35
CA GLU A 106 -2.68 -4.49 -22.84
C GLU A 106 -3.38 -3.18 -22.48
N THR A 107 -3.26 -2.76 -21.23
CA THR A 107 -3.85 -1.53 -20.68
C THR A 107 -2.95 -0.31 -20.86
N GLY A 108 -1.65 -0.52 -21.08
CA GLY A 108 -0.64 0.55 -21.20
C GLY A 108 -0.24 1.17 -19.86
N ASN A 109 -0.75 0.66 -18.75
CA ASN A 109 -0.58 1.22 -17.41
C ASN A 109 0.85 1.07 -16.93
N TYR A 110 1.41 2.16 -16.40
CA TYR A 110 2.65 2.08 -15.63
C TYR A 110 2.33 1.58 -14.23
N ARG A 111 3.08 0.58 -13.78
CA ARG A 111 3.00 -0.01 -12.45
C ARG A 111 4.28 0.30 -11.67
N HIS A 112 4.12 0.88 -10.48
CA HIS A 112 5.17 0.98 -9.48
C HIS A 112 4.80 0.09 -8.29
N SER A 113 5.71 -0.80 -7.87
CA SER A 113 5.39 -1.87 -6.90
C SER A 113 6.46 -2.00 -5.83
N PHE A 114 6.03 -2.13 -4.58
CA PHE A 114 6.91 -2.24 -3.42
C PHE A 114 6.22 -2.96 -2.26
N ASP A 115 7.03 -3.50 -1.35
CA ASP A 115 6.56 -4.20 -0.15
C ASP A 115 6.81 -3.36 1.11
N ILE A 116 5.91 -3.47 2.07
CA ILE A 116 5.92 -2.72 3.33
C ILE A 116 5.65 -3.69 4.49
N ASP A 117 6.48 -3.62 5.53
CA ASP A 117 6.29 -4.38 6.76
C ASP A 117 5.71 -3.50 7.87
N TRP A 118 4.71 -4.05 8.56
CA TRP A 118 3.99 -3.45 9.68
C TRP A 118 4.13 -4.32 10.92
N LEU A 119 4.22 -3.68 12.09
CA LEU A 119 4.00 -4.31 13.39
C LEU A 119 2.75 -3.69 14.01
N VAL A 120 1.72 -4.51 14.23
CA VAL A 120 0.40 -4.04 14.70
C VAL A 120 0.08 -4.67 16.04
N THR A 121 -0.04 -3.85 17.09
CA THR A 121 -0.52 -4.29 18.40
C THR A 121 -2.06 -4.41 18.41
N ARG A 122 -2.58 -5.45 19.05
CA ARG A 122 -4.00 -5.85 19.11
C ARG A 122 -4.80 -5.11 20.18
#